data_AF-A0A1F3K0G4-F1
#
_entry.id   AF-A0A1F3K0G4-F1
#
_cell.length_a   1.000
_cell.length_b   1.000
_cell.length_c   1.000
_cell.angle_alpha   90.00
_cell.angle_beta   90.00
_cell.angle_gamma   90.00
#
_symmetry.space_group_name_H-M   'P 1'
#
loop_
_entity.id
_entity.type
_entity.pdbx_description
1 polymer ?
#
loop_
_entity_poly.entity_id
_entity_poly.type
_entity_poly.pdbx_seq_one_letter_code
_entity_poly.pdbx_strand_id
1 'polypeptide(L)'
;MSKKIVFGLLSGLVLLFVSCEKDEIKDVSLTYNINMPVDINYSRTYQALDSVAITDAFNLSYADYFMVNLGVNDTSLVHYYALNADGTLNEAKPTATGFGHWFTADGKTTTWGSQAVLFSEMTDHFAFEIGQFPGATEVGDTYTIKQGFMYQNALASITFNITIVANENQE
;
A
#
# COMPACT_ATOMS: atom_id res chain seq x y z
N MET A 1 0.02 10.68 -20.33
CA MET A 1 -0.58 11.99 -20.67
C MET A 1 -1.00 12.04 -22.14
N SER A 2 -2.29 11.93 -22.44
CA SER A 2 -2.80 12.21 -23.79
C SER A 2 -3.40 13.62 -23.77
N LYS A 3 -2.75 14.59 -24.43
CA LYS A 3 -3.24 15.98 -24.50
C LYS A 3 -4.27 16.10 -25.62
N LYS A 4 -5.52 16.44 -25.29
CA LYS A 4 -6.51 16.85 -26.29
C LYS A 4 -6.39 18.36 -26.54
N ILE A 5 -6.22 18.73 -27.81
CA ILE A 5 -6.17 20.13 -28.25
C ILE A 5 -7.55 20.47 -28.80
N VAL A 6 -8.19 21.52 -28.28
CA VAL A 6 -9.47 22.02 -28.78
C VAL A 6 -9.24 23.39 -29.41
N PHE A 7 -9.72 23.58 -30.64
CA PHE A 7 -9.61 24.83 -31.38
C PHE A 7 -10.95 25.59 -31.34
N GLY A 8 -10.92 26.85 -30.88
CA GLY A 8 -12.03 27.79 -30.99
C GLY A 8 -11.62 29.02 -31.78
N LEU A 9 -12.37 29.39 -32.81
CA LEU A 9 -12.15 30.61 -33.59
C LEU A 9 -13.04 31.74 -33.04
N LEU A 10 -12.40 32.74 -32.44
CA LEU A 10 -12.97 34.08 -32.32
C LEU A 10 -12.10 35.02 -33.17
N SER A 11 -12.75 35.82 -34.01
CA SER A 11 -12.18 36.74 -35.00
C SER A 11 -10.72 37.15 -34.72
N GLY A 12 -9.79 36.63 -35.54
CA GLY A 12 -8.43 37.18 -35.68
C GLY A 12 -7.38 36.80 -34.65
N LEU A 13 -7.70 36.02 -33.61
CA LEU A 13 -6.73 35.55 -32.63
C LEU A 13 -7.00 34.10 -32.25
N VAL A 14 -6.15 33.17 -32.70
CA VAL A 14 -6.20 31.78 -32.25
C VAL A 14 -5.66 31.75 -30.82
N LEU A 15 -6.56 31.76 -29.82
CA LEU A 15 -6.19 31.45 -28.45
C LEU A 15 -6.04 29.93 -28.33
N LEU A 16 -4.82 29.48 -28.00
CA LEU A 16 -4.58 28.10 -27.64
C LEU A 16 -5.07 27.87 -26.21
N PHE A 17 -6.29 27.39 -26.05
CA PHE A 17 -6.76 26.90 -24.75
C PHE A 17 -6.30 25.47 -24.59
N VAL A 18 -5.23 25.27 -23.82
CA VAL A 18 -4.95 23.95 -23.24
C VAL A 18 -5.95 23.79 -22.10
N SER A 19 -7.05 23.07 -22.35
CA SER A 19 -7.86 22.57 -21.25
C SER A 19 -7.06 21.44 -20.60
N CYS A 20 -6.53 21.71 -19.41
CA CYS A 20 -6.02 20.67 -18.54
C CYS A 20 -7.26 20.07 -17.87
N GLU A 21 -7.81 18.97 -18.42
CA GLU A 21 -8.71 18.13 -17.64
C GLU A 21 -7.88 17.67 -16.44
N LYS A 22 -8.23 18.16 -15.24
CA LYS A 22 -7.62 17.67 -13.99
C LYS A 22 -7.92 16.18 -13.95
N ASP A 23 -6.88 15.34 -14.01
CA ASP A 23 -7.06 13.90 -13.85
C ASP A 23 -7.85 13.66 -12.55
N GLU A 24 -9.00 13.00 -12.66
CA GLU A 24 -9.85 12.70 -11.52
C GLU A 24 -9.12 11.71 -10.62
N ILE A 25 -9.21 11.92 -9.30
CA ILE A 25 -8.68 10.95 -8.33
C ILE A 25 -9.46 9.64 -8.47
N LYS A 26 -8.76 8.52 -8.38
CA LYS A 26 -9.33 7.20 -8.65
C LYS A 26 -8.69 6.11 -7.80
N ASP A 27 -9.41 5.02 -7.64
CA ASP A 27 -8.87 3.82 -7.01
C ASP A 27 -7.74 3.21 -7.83
N VAL A 28 -6.79 2.59 -7.14
CA VAL A 28 -5.72 1.80 -7.74
C VAL A 28 -5.50 0.52 -6.91
N SER A 29 -5.18 -0.58 -7.57
CA SER A 29 -4.87 -1.85 -6.92
C SER A 29 -3.50 -2.34 -7.34
N LEU A 30 -2.63 -2.59 -6.38
CA LEU A 30 -1.29 -3.12 -6.57
C LEU A 30 -1.19 -4.49 -5.90
N THR A 31 -0.57 -5.45 -6.58
CA THR A 31 -0.36 -6.81 -6.07
C THR A 31 1.10 -7.19 -6.20
N TYR A 32 1.66 -7.71 -5.11
CA TYR A 32 3.05 -8.15 -5.03
C TYR A 32 3.09 -9.60 -4.58
N ASN A 33 3.84 -10.43 -5.31
CA ASN A 33 4.12 -11.81 -4.92
C ASN A 33 5.52 -11.82 -4.28
N ILE A 34 5.61 -12.23 -3.01
CA ILE A 34 6.81 -12.11 -2.20
C ILE A 34 7.21 -13.50 -1.72
N ASN A 35 8.46 -13.87 -1.96
CA ASN A 35 9.07 -15.04 -1.34
C ASN A 35 9.80 -14.60 -0.08
N MET A 36 9.42 -15.15 1.07
CA MET A 36 10.06 -14.88 2.35
C MET A 36 10.74 -16.16 2.85
N PRO A 37 12.06 -16.14 3.11
CA PRO A 37 12.70 -17.28 3.76
C PRO A 37 12.06 -17.55 5.14
N VAL A 38 11.86 -18.82 5.49
CA VAL A 38 11.33 -19.19 6.81
C VAL A 38 12.22 -18.61 7.91
N ASP A 39 11.60 -17.97 8.89
CA ASP A 39 12.34 -17.17 9.89
C ASP A 39 11.88 -17.43 11.33
N ILE A 40 12.85 -17.37 12.24
CA ILE A 40 12.66 -17.52 13.69
C ILE A 40 13.20 -16.31 14.48
N ASN A 41 13.62 -15.24 13.81
CA ASN A 41 14.37 -14.13 14.43
C ASN A 41 13.80 -12.73 14.12
N TYR A 42 12.56 -12.63 13.61
CA TYR A 42 11.95 -11.38 13.13
C TYR A 42 12.73 -10.70 12.00
N SER A 43 13.32 -11.50 11.10
CA SER A 43 13.91 -10.99 9.87
C SER A 43 12.85 -10.31 9.00
N ARG A 44 13.26 -9.26 8.28
CA ARG A 44 12.36 -8.41 7.48
C ARG A 44 12.64 -8.59 6.00
N THR A 45 11.59 -8.80 5.23
CA THR A 45 11.61 -8.75 3.77
C THR A 45 11.10 -7.38 3.33
N TYR A 46 11.90 -6.66 2.56
CA TYR A 46 11.57 -5.33 2.08
C TYR A 46 10.79 -5.39 0.76
N GLN A 47 9.68 -4.66 0.67
CA GLN A 47 8.91 -4.49 -0.55
C GLN A 47 8.63 -3.00 -0.81
N ALA A 48 9.29 -2.43 -1.82
CA ALA A 48 8.97 -1.09 -2.31
C ALA A 48 7.63 -1.08 -3.06
N LEU A 49 6.84 -0.02 -2.91
CA LEU A 49 5.64 0.19 -3.70
C LEU A 49 5.92 0.92 -5.02
N ASP A 50 5.00 0.75 -5.97
CA ASP A 50 4.90 1.60 -7.16
C ASP A 50 4.24 2.93 -6.76
N SER A 51 5.06 3.80 -6.18
CA SER A 51 4.63 5.11 -5.71
C SER A 51 4.13 6.00 -6.84
N VAL A 52 4.62 5.81 -8.07
CA VAL A 52 4.14 6.55 -9.25
C VAL A 52 2.70 6.18 -9.55
N ALA A 53 2.36 4.89 -9.55
CA ALA A 53 0.99 4.44 -9.78
C ALA A 53 0.01 5.03 -8.74
N ILE A 54 0.44 5.13 -7.49
CA ILE A 54 -0.38 5.70 -6.41
C ILE A 54 -0.51 7.22 -6.55
N THR A 55 0.59 7.94 -6.81
CA THR A 55 0.54 9.40 -7.00
C THR A 55 -0.26 9.81 -8.21
N ASP A 56 -0.16 9.05 -9.32
CA ASP A 56 -0.97 9.28 -10.52
C ASP A 56 -2.45 9.02 -10.24
N ALA A 57 -2.78 7.98 -9.47
CA ALA A 57 -4.16 7.66 -9.12
C ALA A 57 -4.77 8.71 -8.18
N PHE A 58 -4.01 9.22 -7.22
CA PHE A 58 -4.46 10.24 -6.29
C PHE A 58 -4.32 11.67 -6.81
N ASN A 59 -3.76 11.85 -8.01
CA ASN A 59 -3.42 13.16 -8.58
C ASN A 59 -2.67 14.04 -7.55
N LEU A 60 -1.70 13.42 -6.87
CA LEU A 60 -0.85 14.04 -5.87
C LEU A 60 0.56 14.24 -6.43
N SER A 61 1.23 15.31 -5.99
CA SER A 61 2.67 15.38 -6.18
C SER A 61 3.36 14.32 -5.32
N TYR A 62 4.57 13.92 -5.72
CA TYR A 62 5.38 12.99 -4.91
C TYR A 62 5.64 13.52 -3.50
N ALA A 63 5.74 14.84 -3.31
CA ALA A 63 5.94 15.46 -2.01
C ALA A 63 4.69 15.41 -1.13
N ASP A 64 3.51 15.63 -1.70
CA ASP A 64 2.23 15.55 -0.98
C ASP A 64 1.90 14.12 -0.59
N TYR A 65 2.31 13.15 -1.42
CA TYR A 65 2.17 11.74 -1.11
C TYR A 65 2.82 11.38 0.24
N PHE A 66 4.04 11.89 0.53
CA PHE A 66 4.74 11.68 1.82
C PHE A 66 4.02 12.20 3.05
N MET A 67 2.99 13.05 2.90
CA MET A 67 2.21 13.53 4.03
C MET A 67 1.13 12.50 4.43
N VAL A 68 1.57 11.33 4.88
CA VAL A 68 0.70 10.28 5.45
C VAL A 68 0.35 10.63 6.89
N ASN A 69 -0.94 10.58 7.22
CA ASN A 69 -1.44 10.83 8.55
C ASN A 69 -1.81 9.52 9.29
N LEU A 70 -1.47 9.46 10.58
CA LEU A 70 -1.85 8.40 11.51
C LEU A 70 -3.25 8.66 12.06
N GLY A 71 -4.29 8.33 11.30
CA GLY A 71 -5.66 8.25 11.84
C GLY A 71 -6.15 9.52 12.54
N VAL A 72 -5.63 10.70 12.16
CA VAL A 72 -6.25 11.98 12.47
C VAL A 72 -7.28 12.22 11.38
N ASN A 73 -8.48 12.70 11.71
CA ASN A 73 -9.54 12.98 10.72
C ASN A 73 -9.23 14.23 9.86
N ASP A 74 -8.04 14.29 9.26
CA ASP A 74 -7.68 15.30 8.28
C ASP A 74 -7.74 14.70 6.88
N THR A 75 -8.89 14.88 6.24
CA THR A 75 -9.18 14.40 4.89
C THR A 75 -8.31 15.05 3.81
N SER A 76 -7.53 16.08 4.15
CA SER A 76 -6.56 16.67 3.22
C SER A 76 -5.25 15.87 3.09
N LEU A 77 -5.07 14.86 3.96
CA LEU A 77 -3.88 14.01 4.02
C LEU A 77 -4.20 12.57 3.59
N VAL A 78 -3.16 11.82 3.25
CA VAL A 78 -3.27 10.39 2.91
C VAL A 78 -3.39 9.59 4.21
N HIS A 79 -4.38 8.70 4.33
CA HIS A 79 -4.60 7.86 5.50
C HIS A 79 -4.17 6.44 5.22
N TYR A 80 -3.57 5.78 6.19
CA TYR A 80 -3.12 4.40 6.08
C TYR A 80 -4.00 3.45 6.89
N TYR A 81 -4.38 2.34 6.28
CA TYR A 81 -5.24 1.31 6.88
C TYR A 81 -4.71 -0.10 6.60
N ALA A 82 -5.03 -1.03 7.49
CA ALA A 82 -5.19 -2.41 7.05
C ALA A 82 -6.51 -2.54 6.26
N LEU A 83 -6.59 -3.51 5.36
CA LEU A 83 -7.83 -3.83 4.66
C LEU A 83 -8.33 -5.21 5.09
N ASN A 84 -9.64 -5.37 5.16
CA ASN A 84 -10.27 -6.68 5.30
C ASN A 84 -10.07 -7.51 4.03
N ALA A 85 -10.31 -8.81 4.11
CA ALA A 85 -10.15 -9.71 2.98
C ALA A 85 -11.02 -9.32 1.76
N ASP A 86 -12.19 -8.72 1.99
CA ASP A 86 -13.10 -8.20 0.97
C ASP A 86 -12.68 -6.83 0.39
N GLY A 87 -11.60 -6.23 0.91
CA GLY A 87 -11.06 -4.96 0.47
C GLY A 87 -11.63 -3.73 1.17
N THR A 88 -12.54 -3.88 2.14
CA THR A 88 -13.01 -2.72 2.91
C THR A 88 -11.94 -2.25 3.88
N LEU A 89 -11.99 -0.97 4.26
CA LEU A 89 -11.12 -0.42 5.30
C LEU A 89 -11.33 -1.14 6.63
N ASN A 90 -10.23 -1.42 7.32
CA ASN A 90 -10.24 -1.78 8.72
C ASN A 90 -9.78 -0.56 9.54
N GLU A 91 -10.71 0.07 10.24
CA GLU A 91 -10.49 1.30 11.01
C GLU A 91 -9.81 1.05 12.38
N ALA A 92 -9.35 -0.18 12.64
CA ALA A 92 -8.57 -0.48 13.83
C ALA A 92 -7.25 0.29 13.82
N LYS A 93 -6.75 0.60 15.02
CA LYS A 93 -5.43 1.22 15.20
C LYS A 93 -4.31 0.26 14.76
N PRO A 94 -3.14 0.78 14.35
CA PRO A 94 -1.95 -0.02 14.14
C PRO A 94 -1.68 -0.96 15.31
N THR A 95 -1.38 -2.22 15.01
CA THR A 95 -1.11 -3.25 16.01
C THR A 95 0.35 -3.67 16.08
N ALA A 96 1.18 -3.21 15.15
CA ALA A 96 2.64 -3.37 15.14
C ALA A 96 3.34 -1.99 15.25
N THR A 97 4.64 -1.93 14.97
CA THR A 97 5.42 -0.69 15.11
C THR A 97 4.99 0.35 14.08
N GLY A 98 4.84 1.61 14.50
CA GLY A 98 4.53 2.72 13.60
C GLY A 98 3.25 2.48 12.79
N PHE A 99 3.37 2.55 11.47
CA PHE A 99 2.30 2.23 10.51
C PHE A 99 2.28 0.73 10.20
N GLY A 100 1.99 -0.09 11.21
CA GLY A 100 2.11 -1.53 11.11
C GLY A 100 0.95 -2.32 11.67
N HIS A 101 0.71 -3.49 11.10
CA HIS A 101 -0.29 -4.43 11.60
C HIS A 101 0.28 -5.84 11.69
N TRP A 102 -0.09 -6.57 12.74
CA TRP A 102 0.03 -8.03 12.79
C TRP A 102 -1.16 -8.66 12.09
N PHE A 103 -0.93 -9.80 11.46
CA PHE A 103 -1.92 -10.56 10.71
C PHE A 103 -1.97 -12.00 11.16
N THR A 104 -3.18 -12.56 11.16
CA THR A 104 -3.44 -14.00 11.32
C THR A 104 -3.17 -14.75 10.01
N ALA A 105 -3.17 -16.08 10.04
CA ALA A 105 -3.06 -16.92 8.84
C ALA A 105 -4.11 -16.59 7.77
N ASP A 106 -5.34 -16.24 8.18
CA ASP A 106 -6.42 -15.81 7.28
C ASP A 106 -6.29 -14.37 6.75
N GLY A 107 -5.19 -13.67 7.04
CA GLY A 107 -4.96 -12.30 6.60
C GLY A 107 -5.74 -11.22 7.38
N LYS A 108 -6.35 -11.55 8.52
CA LYS A 108 -7.05 -10.58 9.38
C LYS A 108 -6.07 -9.90 10.32
N THR A 109 -6.30 -8.63 10.64
CA THR A 109 -5.49 -7.94 11.64
C THR A 109 -5.67 -8.59 13.02
N THR A 110 -4.57 -8.73 13.75
CA THR A 110 -4.54 -9.17 15.14
C THR A 110 -3.54 -8.32 15.91
N THR A 111 -3.36 -8.57 17.21
CA THR A 111 -2.24 -8.08 17.99
C THR A 111 -1.11 -9.11 18.03
N TRP A 112 0.08 -8.68 18.44
CA TRP A 112 1.19 -9.60 18.75
C TRP A 112 0.75 -10.67 19.75
N GLY A 113 0.91 -11.95 19.42
CA GLY A 113 0.47 -13.06 20.26
C GLY A 113 0.21 -14.33 19.45
N SER A 114 -0.47 -15.30 20.07
CA SER A 114 -0.60 -16.67 19.55
C SER A 114 -1.35 -16.83 18.22
N GLN A 115 -2.08 -15.81 17.77
CA GLN A 115 -2.77 -15.82 16.49
C GLN A 115 -1.98 -15.14 15.37
N ALA A 116 -0.90 -14.43 15.71
CA ALA A 116 -0.11 -13.68 14.76
C ALA A 116 0.86 -14.59 14.02
N VAL A 117 0.91 -14.46 12.70
CA VAL A 117 1.85 -15.20 11.83
C VAL A 117 2.77 -14.26 11.06
N LEU A 118 2.27 -13.09 10.67
CA LEU A 118 2.99 -12.09 9.90
C LEU A 118 2.78 -10.71 10.51
N PHE A 119 3.74 -9.81 10.28
CA PHE A 119 3.54 -8.38 10.43
C PHE A 119 3.98 -7.68 9.16
N SER A 120 3.40 -6.51 8.91
CA SER A 120 3.80 -5.62 7.82
C SER A 120 3.81 -4.19 8.35
N GLU A 121 4.98 -3.57 8.32
CA GLU A 121 5.25 -2.24 8.83
C GLU A 121 5.67 -1.33 7.68
N MET A 122 4.94 -0.23 7.48
CA MET A 122 5.30 0.75 6.47
C MET A 122 6.51 1.57 6.95
N THR A 123 7.51 1.71 6.09
CA THR A 123 8.67 2.57 6.32
C THR A 123 8.40 4.01 5.87
N ASP A 124 9.34 4.90 6.17
CA ASP A 124 9.37 6.31 5.75
C ASP A 124 9.49 6.53 4.22
N HIS A 125 9.63 5.47 3.43
CA HIS A 125 9.82 5.52 1.98
C HIS A 125 8.74 4.81 1.16
N PHE A 126 7.51 4.67 1.69
CA PHE A 126 6.43 3.94 1.02
C PHE A 126 6.83 2.54 0.59
N ALA A 127 7.56 1.90 1.47
CA ALA A 127 7.88 0.50 1.37
C ALA A 127 7.37 -0.20 2.62
N PHE A 128 7.31 -1.51 2.55
CA PHE A 128 6.90 -2.34 3.65
C PHE A 128 8.06 -3.25 4.06
N GLU A 129 8.30 -3.30 5.35
CA GLU A 129 9.07 -4.36 5.97
C GLU A 129 8.07 -5.40 6.48
N ILE A 130 8.10 -6.57 5.85
CA ILE A 130 7.22 -7.69 6.16
C ILE A 130 8.05 -8.74 6.90
N GLY A 131 7.57 -9.19 8.04
CA GLY A 131 8.26 -10.22 8.83
C GLY A 131 7.30 -11.27 9.37
N GLN A 132 7.89 -12.31 9.95
CA GLN A 132 7.17 -13.46 10.50
C GLN A 132 7.14 -13.34 12.03
N PHE A 133 6.07 -13.84 12.65
CA PHE A 133 6.14 -14.21 14.06
C PHE A 133 7.03 -15.47 14.15
N PRO A 134 8.12 -15.46 14.94
CA PRO A 134 9.07 -16.56 15.02
C PRO A 134 8.42 -17.92 15.24
N GLY A 135 8.68 -18.84 14.31
CA GLY A 135 8.20 -20.21 14.38
C GLY A 135 6.69 -20.38 14.17
N ALA A 136 5.99 -19.36 13.65
CA ALA A 136 4.56 -19.43 13.33
C ALA A 136 4.27 -19.86 11.89
N THR A 137 5.32 -20.13 11.10
CA THR A 137 5.27 -20.40 9.66
C THR A 137 6.18 -21.58 9.31
N GLU A 138 5.86 -22.27 8.21
CA GLU A 138 6.64 -23.36 7.66
C GLU A 138 6.88 -23.17 6.15
N VAL A 139 7.93 -23.79 5.61
CA VAL A 139 8.23 -23.74 4.18
C VAL A 139 7.06 -24.31 3.37
N GLY A 140 6.61 -23.56 2.37
CA GLY A 140 5.45 -23.90 1.55
C GLY A 140 4.16 -23.23 1.99
N ASP A 141 4.11 -22.61 3.18
CA ASP A 141 2.97 -21.82 3.60
C ASP A 141 2.75 -20.62 2.68
N THR A 142 1.48 -20.28 2.47
CA THR A 142 1.08 -19.10 1.70
C THR A 142 0.10 -18.25 2.48
N TYR A 143 0.27 -16.93 2.41
CA TYR A 143 -0.58 -15.96 3.07
C TYR A 143 -0.94 -14.82 2.13
N THR A 144 -2.10 -14.22 2.37
CA THR A 144 -2.49 -12.96 1.73
C THR A 144 -2.82 -11.94 2.81
N ILE A 145 -2.12 -10.82 2.80
CA ILE A 145 -2.42 -9.67 3.66
C ILE A 145 -2.69 -8.44 2.79
N LYS A 146 -3.52 -7.53 3.29
CA LYS A 146 -3.92 -6.33 2.56
C LYS A 146 -3.79 -5.08 3.42
N GLN A 147 -3.22 -4.06 2.82
CA GLN A 147 -3.06 -2.71 3.38
C GLN A 147 -3.51 -1.69 2.34
N GLY A 148 -3.77 -0.46 2.75
CA GLY A 148 -4.25 0.54 1.82
C GLY A 148 -3.99 1.97 2.27
N PHE A 149 -3.99 2.83 1.27
CA PHE A 149 -3.95 4.28 1.43
C PHE A 149 -5.28 4.86 0.97
N MET A 150 -5.86 5.74 1.76
CA MET A 150 -7.09 6.45 1.41
C MET A 150 -6.76 7.93 1.24
N TYR A 151 -7.16 8.50 0.10
CA TYR A 151 -7.07 9.94 -0.13
C TYR A 151 -8.40 10.46 -0.68
N GLN A 152 -9.04 11.34 0.08
CA GLN A 152 -10.42 11.79 -0.18
C GLN A 152 -11.38 10.59 -0.36
N ASN A 153 -11.83 10.30 -1.58
CA ASN A 153 -12.70 9.18 -1.94
C ASN A 153 -12.02 8.10 -2.79
N ALA A 154 -10.70 8.18 -2.98
CA ALA A 154 -9.90 7.19 -3.72
C ALA A 154 -9.08 6.29 -2.79
N LEU A 155 -9.10 4.99 -3.06
CA LEU A 155 -8.37 3.94 -2.35
C LEU A 155 -7.24 3.36 -3.21
N ALA A 156 -6.02 3.38 -2.68
CA ALA A 156 -4.93 2.55 -3.17
C ALA A 156 -4.88 1.26 -2.34
N SER A 157 -5.34 0.14 -2.92
CA SER A 157 -5.31 -1.18 -2.29
C SER A 157 -4.02 -1.91 -2.61
N ILE A 158 -3.33 -2.39 -1.57
CA ILE A 158 -2.07 -3.13 -1.68
C ILE A 158 -2.30 -4.56 -1.20
N THR A 159 -2.07 -5.53 -2.08
CA THR A 159 -2.16 -6.96 -1.76
C THR A 159 -0.79 -7.59 -1.79
N PHE A 160 -0.37 -8.20 -0.68
CA PHE A 160 0.84 -9.01 -0.59
C PHE A 160 0.45 -10.48 -0.59
N ASN A 161 0.82 -11.21 -1.63
CA ASN A 161 0.75 -12.67 -1.67
C ASN A 161 2.12 -13.22 -1.29
N ILE A 162 2.21 -13.81 -0.11
CA ILE A 162 3.46 -14.22 0.52
C ILE A 162 3.57 -15.73 0.41
N THR A 163 4.73 -16.22 -0.02
CA THR A 163 5.09 -17.64 0.01
C THR A 163 6.33 -17.81 0.89
N ILE A 164 6.24 -18.72 1.86
CA ILE A 164 7.38 -19.05 2.70
C ILE A 164 8.27 -20.05 1.97
N VAL A 165 9.53 -19.69 1.78
CA VAL A 165 10.53 -20.51 1.07
C VAL A 165 11.61 -20.98 2.03
N ALA A 166 12.34 -22.02 1.64
CA ALA A 166 13.51 -22.44 2.40
C ALA A 166 14.55 -21.32 2.45
N ASN A 167 15.29 -21.23 3.55
CA ASN A 167 16.52 -20.44 3.57
C ASN A 167 17.44 -21.00 2.49
N GLU A 168 17.87 -20.15 1.55
CA GLU A 168 18.92 -20.55 0.62
C GLU A 168 20.16 -20.86 1.46
N ASN A 169 20.64 -22.10 1.40
CA ASN A 169 21.92 -22.45 2.00
C ASN A 169 22.95 -21.53 1.35
N GLN A 170 23.56 -20.64 2.14
CA GLN A 170 24.84 -20.06 1.76
C GLN A 170 25.85 -21.21 1.79
N GLU A 171 26.04 -21.87 0.64
CA GLU A 171 27.16 -22.78 0.42
C GLU A 171 28.50 -22.03 0.53
#